data_AF-B0TYY5-F1
#
_entry.id   AF-B0TYY5-F1
#
_cell.length_a   1.000
_cell.length_b   1.000
_cell.length_c   1.000
_cell.angle_alpha   90.00
_cell.angle_beta   90.00
_cell.angle_gamma   90.00
#
_symmetry.space_group_name_H-M   'P 1'
#
loop_
_entity.id
_entity.type
_entity.pdbx_description
1 polymer ?
#
loop_
_entity_poly.entity_id
_entity_poly.type
_entity_poly.pdbx_seq_one_letter_code
_entity_poly.pdbx_strand_id
1 'polypeptide(L)'
;MNRINNFISLWFMTVSAALIAFGSFARKYLIQMDGIYLTMLVSFVGGGILMWWVVSISSFSRVAPFAWRSIFIRVVFSLFAQLFFFISLSNGSLLITILLFNTSPLFIPVIRFLFYKQSVSYFNFACIIISFLGIYLILGVGEGNVNTC
;
A
#
# COMPACT_ATOMS: atom_id res chain seq x y z
N MET A 1 5.22 -30.27 -10.51
CA MET A 1 5.91 -28.95 -10.50
C MET A 1 5.08 -27.80 -9.89
N ASN A 2 3.76 -27.70 -10.11
CA ASN A 2 2.96 -26.53 -9.64
C ASN A 2 2.74 -26.40 -8.12
N ARG A 3 2.65 -27.50 -7.35
CA ARG A 3 2.25 -27.43 -5.93
C ARG A 3 3.31 -26.78 -5.03
N ILE A 4 4.60 -27.06 -5.28
CA ILE A 4 5.73 -26.51 -4.53
C ILE A 4 5.92 -25.02 -4.82
N ASN A 5 5.82 -24.62 -6.09
CA ASN A 5 5.91 -23.21 -6.48
C ASN A 5 4.75 -22.38 -5.91
N ASN A 6 3.54 -22.94 -5.88
CA ASN A 6 2.39 -22.30 -5.24
C ASN A 6 2.58 -22.15 -3.73
N PHE A 7 3.15 -23.16 -3.06
CA PHE A 7 3.43 -23.10 -1.63
C PHE A 7 4.50 -22.06 -1.31
N ILE A 8 5.57 -22.00 -2.10
CA ILE A 8 6.62 -20.97 -1.99
C ILE A 8 6.06 -19.57 -2.22
N SER A 9 5.18 -19.41 -3.22
CA SER A 9 4.52 -18.13 -3.50
C SER A 9 3.62 -17.68 -2.35
N LEU A 10 2.89 -18.63 -1.74
CA LEU A 10 2.03 -18.37 -0.59
C LEU A 10 2.85 -17.95 0.63
N TRP A 11 3.98 -18.62 0.89
CA TRP A 11 4.93 -18.21 1.92
C TRP A 11 5.48 -16.80 1.69
N PHE A 12 5.91 -16.48 0.47
CA PHE A 12 6.40 -15.13 0.16
C PHE A 12 5.33 -14.05 0.34
N MET A 13 4.07 -14.33 -0.05
CA MET A 13 2.96 -13.40 0.18
C MET A 13 2.71 -13.16 1.66
N THR A 14 2.65 -14.21 2.47
CA THR A 14 2.42 -14.08 3.92
C THR A 14 3.56 -13.34 4.61
N VAL A 15 4.82 -13.65 4.27
CA VAL A 15 5.99 -12.96 4.82
C VAL A 15 5.99 -11.47 4.42
N SER A 16 5.66 -11.15 3.16
CA SER A 16 5.54 -9.77 2.72
C SER A 16 4.44 -9.02 3.48
N ALA A 17 3.27 -9.63 3.69
CA ALA A 17 2.18 -9.01 4.43
C ALA A 17 2.57 -8.74 5.89
N ALA A 18 3.26 -9.68 6.54
CA ALA A 18 3.76 -9.53 7.90
C ALA A 18 4.80 -8.39 8.01
N LEU A 19 5.73 -8.31 7.06
CA LEU A 19 6.73 -7.23 7.02
C LEU A 19 6.08 -5.86 6.77
N ILE A 20 5.06 -5.78 5.92
CA ILE A 20 4.32 -4.53 5.68
C ILE A 20 3.58 -4.09 6.95
N ALA A 21 2.91 -5.01 7.63
CA ALA A 21 2.22 -4.72 8.89
C ALA A 21 3.19 -4.26 9.98
N PHE A 22 4.30 -4.99 10.15
CA PHE A 22 5.35 -4.65 11.12
C PHE A 22 6.00 -3.29 10.80
N GLY A 23 6.32 -3.04 9.53
CA GLY A 23 6.86 -1.75 9.08
C GLY A 23 5.90 -0.59 9.30
N SER A 24 4.58 -0.81 9.13
CA SER A 24 3.56 0.20 9.39
C SER A 24 3.45 0.53 10.88
N PHE A 25 3.57 -0.49 11.74
CA PHE A 25 3.60 -0.31 13.19
C PHE A 25 4.87 0.43 13.64
N ALA A 26 6.04 0.05 13.13
CA ALA A 26 7.29 0.74 13.41
C ALA A 26 7.25 2.22 13.00
N ARG A 27 6.65 2.53 11.83
CA ARG A 27 6.46 3.92 11.38
C ARG A 27 5.57 4.73 12.32
N LYS A 28 4.47 4.17 12.83
CA LYS A 28 3.63 4.84 13.84
C LYS A 28 4.44 5.23 15.06
N TYR A 29 5.24 4.29 15.55
CA TYR A 29 6.04 4.49 16.74
C TYR A 29 7.09 5.59 16.53
N LEU A 30 7.77 5.58 15.38
CA LEU A 30 8.75 6.63 15.01
C LEU A 30 8.11 8.00 14.84
N ILE A 31 6.90 8.09 14.27
CA ILE A 31 6.17 9.36 14.12
C ILE A 31 5.80 9.97 15.48
N GLN A 32 5.51 9.15 16.50
CA GLN A 32 5.24 9.64 17.85
C GLN A 32 6.47 10.21 18.55
N MET A 33 7.67 9.73 18.22
CA MET A 33 8.92 10.11 18.90
C MET A 33 9.64 11.28 18.20
N ASP A 34 9.79 11.22 16.88
CA ASP A 34 10.67 12.12 16.11
C ASP A 34 9.93 13.03 15.11
N GLY A 35 8.60 12.92 15.04
CA GLY A 35 7.79 13.68 14.10
C GLY A 35 7.77 13.12 12.66
N ILE A 36 6.82 13.62 11.88
CA ILE A 36 6.42 13.06 10.57
C ILE A 36 7.56 13.14 9.54
N TYR A 37 8.27 14.27 9.51
CA TYR A 37 9.25 14.60 8.48
C TYR A 37 10.48 13.69 8.52
N LEU A 38 10.95 13.33 9.71
CA LEU A 38 12.12 12.47 9.91
C LEU A 38 11.81 11.03 9.48
N THR A 39 10.61 10.54 9.81
CA THR A 39 10.15 9.20 9.40
C THR A 39 9.93 9.10 7.89
N MET A 40 9.40 10.15 7.26
CA MET A 40 9.31 10.23 5.79
C MET A 40 10.70 10.16 5.15
N LEU A 41 11.66 10.95 5.64
CA LEU A 41 13.01 11.00 5.09
C LEU A 41 13.71 9.64 5.20
N VAL A 42 13.66 8.99 6.37
CA VAL A 42 14.23 7.65 6.57
C VAL A 42 13.58 6.63 5.65
N SER A 43 12.26 6.70 5.44
CA SER A 43 11.54 5.76 4.57
C SER A 43 11.92 5.95 3.09
N PHE A 44 12.07 7.19 2.63
CA PHE A 44 12.44 7.50 1.26
C PHE A 44 13.91 7.19 0.97
N VAL A 45 14.81 7.68 1.82
CA VAL A 45 16.26 7.50 1.67
C VAL A 45 16.64 6.04 1.90
N GLY A 46 16.13 5.43 2.97
CA GLY A 46 16.37 4.02 3.28
C GLY A 46 15.81 3.08 2.20
N GLY A 47 14.61 3.35 1.69
CA GLY A 47 14.04 2.60 0.57
C GLY A 47 14.87 2.72 -0.71
N GLY A 48 15.37 3.92 -1.00
CA GLY A 48 16.27 4.18 -2.13
C GLY A 48 17.60 3.44 -2.02
N ILE A 49 18.24 3.47 -0.85
CA ILE A 49 19.49 2.77 -0.58
C ILE A 49 19.31 1.24 -0.70
N LEU A 50 18.23 0.70 -0.13
CA LEU A 50 17.91 -0.72 -0.26
C LEU A 50 17.68 -1.13 -1.71
N MET A 51 16.91 -0.34 -2.48
CA MET A 51 16.72 -0.60 -3.91
C MET A 51 18.06 -0.56 -4.67
N TRP A 52 18.91 0.41 -4.38
CA TRP A 52 20.23 0.51 -4.99
C TRP A 52 21.11 -0.70 -4.64
N TRP A 53 21.06 -1.16 -3.40
CA TRP A 53 21.80 -2.33 -2.94
C TRP A 53 21.33 -3.61 -3.65
N VAL A 54 20.02 -3.78 -3.81
CA VAL A 54 19.45 -4.89 -4.59
C VAL A 54 19.85 -4.84 -6.06
N VAL A 55 19.84 -3.64 -6.67
CA VAL A 55 20.28 -3.45 -8.06
C VAL A 55 21.79 -3.75 -8.21
N SER A 56 22.60 -3.39 -7.21
CA SER A 56 24.04 -3.68 -7.21
C SER A 56 24.35 -5.18 -7.18
N ILE A 57 23.47 -6.00 -6.61
CA ILE A 57 23.62 -7.46 -6.55
C ILE A 57 23.03 -8.15 -7.78
N SER A 58 21.95 -7.60 -8.37
CA SER A 58 21.14 -8.27 -9.41
C SER A 58 21.58 -8.02 -10.87
N SER A 59 22.72 -7.35 -11.08
CA SER A 59 23.26 -6.95 -12.40
C SER A 59 22.48 -5.83 -13.11
N PHE A 60 23.23 -4.83 -13.58
CA PHE A 60 22.79 -3.58 -14.20
C PHE A 60 22.25 -3.73 -15.64
N SER A 61 22.21 -4.95 -16.18
CA SER A 61 22.05 -5.21 -17.61
C SER A 61 20.65 -4.91 -18.18
N ARG A 62 19.68 -4.47 -17.37
CA ARG A 62 18.28 -4.27 -17.81
C ARG A 62 17.60 -3.05 -17.17
N VAL A 63 18.38 -2.03 -16.81
CA VAL A 63 17.94 -0.85 -16.04
C VAL A 63 17.22 0.22 -16.90
N ALA A 64 17.19 0.08 -18.22
CA ALA A 64 16.47 0.99 -19.12
C ALA A 64 15.29 0.30 -19.82
N PRO A 65 14.08 0.32 -19.26
CA PRO A 65 12.89 -0.08 -19.99
C PRO A 65 12.53 1.04 -20.98
N PHE A 66 12.19 0.65 -22.21
CA PHE A 66 11.57 1.50 -23.25
C PHE A 66 10.31 2.27 -22.78
N ALA A 67 9.79 1.96 -21.59
CA ALA A 67 8.58 2.54 -20.98
C ALA A 67 8.88 3.53 -19.82
N TRP A 68 9.93 4.35 -19.90
CA TRP A 68 10.30 5.32 -18.85
C TRP A 68 9.14 6.23 -18.43
N ARG A 69 8.29 6.67 -19.37
CA ARG A 69 7.13 7.53 -19.10
C ARG A 69 6.11 6.87 -18.16
N SER A 70 5.85 5.57 -18.32
CA SER A 70 4.91 4.83 -17.46
C SER A 70 5.48 4.65 -16.06
N ILE A 71 6.80 4.39 -15.98
CA ILE A 71 7.52 4.25 -14.71
C ILE A 71 7.51 5.59 -13.95
N PHE A 72 7.77 6.70 -14.65
CA PHE A 72 7.76 8.04 -14.06
C PHE A 72 6.39 8.40 -13.46
N ILE A 73 5.31 8.18 -14.21
CA ILE A 73 3.94 8.41 -13.71
C ILE A 73 3.66 7.55 -12.47
N ARG A 74 4.08 6.29 -12.49
CA ARG A 74 3.93 5.38 -11.34
C ARG A 74 4.68 5.89 -10.11
N VAL A 75 5.92 6.36 -10.28
CA VAL A 75 6.71 6.93 -9.18
C VAL A 75 6.01 8.15 -8.62
N VAL A 76 5.61 9.12 -9.45
CA VAL A 76 4.92 10.34 -9.00
C VAL A 76 3.65 10.00 -8.21
N PHE A 77 2.78 9.14 -8.73
CA PHE A 77 1.57 8.71 -8.01
C PHE A 77 1.89 7.96 -6.71
N SER A 78 2.94 7.15 -6.70
CA SER A 78 3.37 6.42 -5.51
C SER A 78 3.93 7.37 -4.44
N LEU A 79 4.65 8.43 -4.84
CA LEU A 79 5.10 9.50 -3.94
C LEU A 79 3.92 10.23 -3.30
N PHE A 80 2.94 10.65 -4.11
CA PHE A 80 1.73 11.28 -3.59
C PHE A 80 0.96 10.36 -2.65
N ALA A 81 0.76 9.09 -3.01
CA ALA A 81 0.09 8.11 -2.15
C ALA A 81 0.84 7.94 -0.82
N GLN A 82 2.16 7.87 -0.84
CA GLN A 82 2.99 7.79 0.36
C GLN A 82 2.83 9.04 1.24
N LEU A 83 2.85 10.24 0.64
CA LEU A 83 2.65 11.50 1.37
C LEU A 83 1.27 11.54 2.04
N PHE A 84 0.20 11.24 1.30
CA PHE A 84 -1.16 11.18 1.84
C PHE A 84 -1.29 10.13 2.96
N PHE A 85 -0.62 8.98 2.83
CA PHE A 85 -0.61 7.96 3.86
C PHE A 85 0.01 8.49 5.16
N PHE A 86 1.17 9.14 5.10
CA PHE A 86 1.81 9.72 6.29
C PHE A 86 0.99 10.88 6.90
N ILE A 87 0.38 11.74 6.07
CA ILE A 87 -0.52 12.81 6.54
C ILE A 87 -1.73 12.21 7.27
N SER A 88 -2.32 11.16 6.73
CA SER A 88 -3.43 10.43 7.36
C SER A 88 -2.98 9.75 8.66
N LEU A 89 -1.79 9.16 8.68
CA LEU A 89 -1.24 8.50 9.87
C LEU A 89 -0.93 9.48 11.01
N SER A 90 -0.63 10.74 10.67
CA SER A 90 -0.35 11.79 11.63
C SER A 90 -1.60 12.47 12.18
N ASN A 91 -2.64 12.66 11.36
CA ASN A 91 -3.85 13.37 11.76
C ASN A 91 -4.99 12.43 12.21
N GLY A 92 -4.90 11.14 11.90
CA GLY A 92 -5.97 10.17 12.12
C GLY A 92 -5.52 8.93 12.91
N SER A 93 -6.51 8.10 13.26
CA SER A 93 -6.24 6.80 13.89
C SER A 93 -5.56 5.86 12.89
N LEU A 94 -4.50 5.17 13.33
CA LEU A 94 -3.81 4.14 12.54
C LEU A 94 -4.76 3.17 11.89
N LEU A 95 -5.76 2.75 12.66
CA LEU A 95 -6.69 1.71 12.25
C LEU A 95 -7.45 2.17 11.01
N ILE A 96 -7.89 3.43 11.00
CA ILE A 96 -8.58 4.07 9.88
C ILE A 96 -7.66 4.18 8.66
N THR A 97 -6.42 4.65 8.85
CA THR A 97 -5.43 4.81 7.77
C THR A 97 -5.05 3.45 7.15
N ILE A 98 -4.81 2.42 7.96
CA ILE A 98 -4.44 1.08 7.49
C ILE A 98 -5.64 0.40 6.81
N LEU A 99 -6.85 0.57 7.33
CA LEU A 99 -8.06 0.07 6.70
C LEU A 99 -8.25 0.69 5.33
N LEU A 100 -8.23 2.03 5.23
CA LEU A 100 -8.31 2.76 3.97
C LEU A 100 -7.20 2.34 3.00
N PHE A 101 -5.97 2.13 3.49
CA PHE A 101 -4.88 1.65 2.64
C PHE A 101 -5.11 0.23 2.11
N ASN A 102 -5.64 -0.68 2.94
CA ASN A 102 -6.01 -2.04 2.51
C ASN A 102 -7.19 -2.08 1.53
N THR A 103 -7.90 -0.97 1.32
CA THR A 103 -8.93 -0.86 0.27
C THR A 103 -8.35 -0.59 -1.11
N SER A 104 -7.06 -0.24 -1.22
CA SER A 104 -6.36 0.00 -2.50
C SER A 104 -6.60 -1.09 -3.56
N PRO A 105 -6.62 -2.40 -3.22
CA PRO A 105 -6.93 -3.46 -4.18
C PRO A 105 -8.34 -3.38 -4.78
N LEU A 106 -9.31 -2.75 -4.09
CA LEU A 106 -10.66 -2.50 -4.61
C LEU A 106 -10.68 -1.39 -5.66
N PHE A 107 -9.76 -0.43 -5.56
CA PHE A 107 -9.63 0.63 -6.56
C PHE A 107 -8.99 0.13 -7.87
N ILE A 108 -8.18 -0.93 -7.84
CA ILE A 108 -7.55 -1.52 -9.04
C ILE A 108 -8.59 -1.94 -10.10
N PRO A 109 -9.62 -2.75 -9.80
CA PRO A 109 -10.65 -3.11 -10.77
C PRO A 109 -11.49 -1.91 -11.20
N VAL A 110 -11.75 -0.94 -10.32
CA VAL A 110 -12.49 0.29 -10.65
C VAL A 110 -11.71 1.15 -11.66
N ILE A 111 -10.41 1.36 -11.43
CA ILE A 111 -9.51 2.08 -12.34
C ILE A 111 -9.38 1.31 -13.66
N ARG A 112 -9.27 -0.03 -13.63
CA ARG A 112 -9.25 -0.85 -14.85
C ARG A 112 -10.55 -0.72 -15.65
N PHE A 113 -11.70 -0.70 -14.99
CA PHE A 113 -12.98 -0.47 -15.65
C PHE A 113 -13.01 0.92 -16.31
N LEU A 114 -12.59 1.97 -15.58
CA LEU A 114 -12.63 3.35 -16.04
C LEU A 114 -11.64 3.64 -17.19
N PHE A 115 -10.40 3.15 -17.11
CA PHE A 115 -9.34 3.46 -18.08
C PHE A 115 -9.19 2.43 -19.20
N TYR A 116 -9.45 1.15 -18.94
CA TYR A 116 -9.21 0.07 -19.91
C TYR A 116 -10.49 -0.52 -20.50
N LYS A 117 -11.69 -0.05 -20.11
CA LYS A 117 -13.00 -0.57 -20.56
C LYS A 117 -13.09 -2.12 -20.49
N GLN A 118 -12.34 -2.75 -19.58
CA GLN A 118 -12.44 -4.19 -19.39
C GLN A 118 -13.75 -4.53 -18.68
N SER A 119 -14.49 -5.50 -19.22
CA SER A 119 -15.73 -6.01 -18.64
C SER A 119 -15.43 -6.69 -17.31
N VAL A 120 -15.78 -6.02 -16.20
CA VAL A 120 -15.75 -6.61 -14.87
C VAL A 120 -17.02 -7.42 -14.69
N SER A 121 -16.90 -8.71 -14.34
CA SER A 121 -18.06 -9.56 -14.03
C SER A 121 -18.92 -8.95 -12.93
N TYR A 122 -20.24 -9.01 -13.08
CA TYR A 122 -21.21 -8.49 -12.10
C TYR A 122 -20.95 -9.02 -10.67
N PHE A 123 -20.42 -10.24 -10.55
CA PHE A 123 -20.04 -10.82 -9.26
C PHE A 123 -18.87 -10.08 -8.59
N ASN A 124 -17.84 -9.72 -9.36
CA ASN A 124 -16.72 -8.93 -8.84
C ASN A 124 -17.17 -7.53 -8.42
N PHE A 125 -18.13 -6.94 -9.14
CA PHE A 125 -18.70 -5.65 -8.77
C PHE A 125 -19.48 -5.71 -7.45
N ALA A 126 -20.26 -6.77 -7.23
CA ALA A 126 -20.96 -7.01 -5.96
C ALA A 126 -19.96 -7.20 -4.79
N CYS A 127 -18.89 -7.96 -4.99
CA CYS A 127 -17.83 -8.11 -3.99
C CYS A 127 -17.14 -6.78 -3.64
N ILE A 128 -16.93 -5.90 -4.64
CA ILE A 128 -16.38 -4.56 -4.41
C ILE A 128 -17.33 -3.74 -3.54
N ILE A 129 -18.62 -3.71 -3.85
CA ILE A 129 -19.63 -2.97 -3.07
C ILE A 129 -19.68 -3.49 -1.62
N ILE A 130 -19.73 -4.81 -1.43
CA ILE A 130 -19.74 -5.43 -0.09
C ILE A 130 -18.49 -5.07 0.70
N SER A 131 -17.32 -5.07 0.05
CA SER A 131 -16.06 -4.71 0.70
C SER A 131 -16.08 -3.24 1.14
N PHE A 132 -16.52 -2.32 0.27
CA PHE A 132 -16.71 -0.91 0.61
C PHE A 132 -17.67 -0.70 1.78
N LEU A 133 -18.77 -1.45 1.80
CA LEU A 133 -19.76 -1.38 2.88
C LEU A 133 -19.16 -1.85 4.22
N GLY A 134 -18.34 -2.91 4.20
CA GLY A 134 -17.61 -3.38 5.38
C GLY A 134 -16.64 -2.32 5.93
N ILE A 135 -15.91 -1.64 5.04
CA ILE A 135 -14.99 -0.55 5.43
C ILE A 135 -15.78 0.62 6.03
N TYR A 136 -16.88 1.03 5.40
CA TYR A 136 -17.76 2.09 5.89
C TYR A 136 -18.31 1.79 7.29
N LEU A 137 -18.72 0.55 7.53
CA LEU A 137 -19.24 0.13 8.83
C LEU A 137 -18.16 0.18 9.92
N ILE A 138 -16.93 -0.21 9.61
CA ILE A 138 -15.81 -0.13 10.57
C ILE A 138 -15.43 1.33 10.86
N LEU A 139 -15.44 2.19 9.84
CA LEU A 139 -15.19 3.63 9.99
C LEU A 139 -16.27 4.30 10.86
N GLY A 140 -17.55 4.04 10.59
CA GLY A 140 -18.67 4.62 11.33
C GLY A 140 -18.73 4.16 12.80
N VAL A 141 -18.30 2.92 13.10
CA VAL A 141 -18.15 2.45 14.49
C VAL A 141 -16.94 3.10 15.18
N GLY A 142 -15.89 3.42 14.42
CA GLY A 142 -14.67 4.07 14.93
C GLY A 142 -14.87 5.51 15.41
N GLU A 143 -15.77 6.28 14.79
CA GLU A 143 -16.08 7.67 15.22
C GLU A 143 -17.01 7.72 16.45
N GLY A 144 -17.87 6.70 16.63
CA GLY A 144 -18.82 6.64 17.75
C GLY A 144 -18.20 6.45 19.14
N ASN A 145 -16.91 6.08 19.23
CA ASN A 145 -16.23 5.73 20.48
C ASN A 145 -15.07 6.68 20.86
N VAL A 146 -14.89 7.79 20.13
CA VAL A 146 -13.83 8.79 20.38
C VAL A 146 -14.37 10.01 21.16
N ASN A 147 -15.67 10.07 21.42
CA ASN A 147 -16.32 11.16 22.19
C ASN A 147 -16.47 10.87 23.69
N THR A 148 -15.79 9.86 24.22
CA THR A 148 -15.76 9.57 25.66
C THR A 148 -14.35 9.21 26.10
N CYS A 149 -13.50 10.24 26.24
CA CYS A 149 -12.38 10.34 27.17
C CYS A 149 -11.85 11.77 27.15
#